data_AF-A0A7V0MK84-F1
#
_entry.id   AF-A0A7V0MK84-F1
#
_cell.length_a   1.000
_cell.length_b   1.000
_cell.length_c   1.000
_cell.angle_alpha   90.00
_cell.angle_beta   90.00
_cell.angle_gamma   90.00
#
_symmetry.space_group_name_H-M   'P 1'
#
loop_
_entity.id
_entity.type
_entity.pdbx_description
1 polymer ?
#
loop_
_entity_poly.entity_id
_entity_poly.type
_entity_poly.pdbx_seq_one_letter_code
_entity_poly.pdbx_strand_id
1 'polypeptide(L)'
;MIREIHSSGKAGWFFILAMLFVLCSFTCFLGKATSAEKGTFKIWSPAFEYGDKIPSKYTCDGVNVSPPLIWENPPANTSYYTLLVNDPDAPAGNWIHWNVTYIPGHFKKLNEGVLTKRELPNGIKQGKNTWGTIGYRGPCPPGGTHRYFFTLKAFDKSGQELGKAVLMGKYR
;
A
#
# COMPACT_ATOMS: atom_id res chain seq x y z
N MET A 1 58.46 84.99 23.42
CA MET A 1 57.14 85.65 23.44
C MET A 1 56.73 85.87 21.99
N ILE A 2 55.66 85.21 21.49
CA ILE A 2 54.89 85.60 20.28
C ILE A 2 55.68 85.49 18.93
N ARG A 3 55.25 84.83 17.84
CA ARG A 3 53.95 84.24 17.43
C ARG A 3 54.14 83.18 16.33
N GLU A 4 53.08 82.39 16.10
CA GLU A 4 52.81 81.47 14.98
C GLU A 4 52.06 82.25 13.84
N ILE A 5 51.77 81.79 12.61
CA ILE A 5 51.61 80.47 11.95
C ILE A 5 51.91 80.58 10.43
N HIS A 6 52.12 79.45 9.72
CA HIS A 6 51.95 79.14 8.26
C HIS A 6 53.24 78.72 7.50
N SER A 7 53.21 77.79 6.53
CA SER A 7 52.08 77.12 5.83
C SER A 7 52.35 75.64 5.56
N SER A 8 51.31 74.80 5.46
CA SER A 8 51.39 73.34 5.31
C SER A 8 51.40 72.86 3.85
N GLY A 9 52.11 71.76 3.58
CA GLY A 9 52.36 71.24 2.23
C GLY A 9 52.03 69.77 2.00
N LYS A 10 50.79 69.51 1.54
CA LYS A 10 50.35 68.49 0.55
C LYS A 10 50.48 66.97 0.80
N ALA A 11 49.51 66.26 0.19
CA ALA A 11 49.38 64.81 -0.09
C ALA A 11 49.25 63.90 1.15
N GLY A 12 48.39 62.89 1.22
CA GLY A 12 47.45 62.20 0.30
C GLY A 12 47.10 60.85 0.99
N TRP A 13 46.05 60.09 0.73
CA TRP A 13 44.94 60.13 -0.24
C TRP A 13 43.61 59.78 0.49
N PHE A 14 42.47 60.15 -0.09
CA PHE A 14 41.16 59.66 0.35
C PHE A 14 40.82 58.30 -0.29
N PHE A 15 40.05 57.49 0.43
CA PHE A 15 39.41 56.26 -0.03
C PHE A 15 38.47 56.51 -1.23
N ILE A 16 38.26 55.51 -2.12
CA ILE A 16 36.94 55.02 -2.59
C ILE A 16 37.06 53.86 -3.62
N LEU A 17 36.16 52.87 -3.45
CA LEU A 17 35.69 51.74 -4.30
C LEU A 17 36.47 51.27 -5.54
N ALA A 18 36.63 49.94 -5.62
CA ALA A 18 36.29 49.15 -6.81
C ALA A 18 35.76 47.75 -6.42
N MET A 19 34.69 47.30 -7.08
CA MET A 19 33.92 46.08 -6.77
C MET A 19 33.88 45.19 -8.03
N LEU A 20 34.46 43.97 -8.00
CA LEU A 20 34.41 42.89 -9.02
C LEU A 20 35.24 41.68 -8.51
N PHE A 21 35.00 40.39 -8.78
CA PHE A 21 33.81 39.65 -9.23
C PHE A 21 34.07 38.12 -9.09
N VAL A 22 33.20 37.39 -8.36
CA VAL A 22 32.72 36.02 -8.68
C VAL A 22 33.69 34.79 -8.60
N LEU A 23 33.07 33.61 -8.35
CA LEU A 23 33.60 32.23 -8.22
C LEU A 23 34.38 31.90 -6.92
N CYS A 24 34.10 30.80 -6.21
CA CYS A 24 33.14 29.72 -6.43
C CYS A 24 32.38 29.42 -5.12
N SER A 25 31.10 29.79 -5.07
CA SER A 25 30.21 29.39 -3.99
C SER A 25 30.07 27.87 -4.03
N PHE A 26 30.67 27.16 -3.07
CA PHE A 26 30.50 25.71 -2.91
C PHE A 26 29.11 25.41 -2.30
N THR A 27 28.06 25.88 -2.99
CA THR A 27 26.69 25.40 -2.79
C THR A 27 26.69 23.94 -3.21
N CYS A 28 26.96 23.07 -2.24
CA CYS A 28 26.60 21.66 -2.31
C CYS A 28 25.09 21.63 -2.52
N PHE A 29 24.67 21.54 -3.78
CA PHE A 29 23.29 21.24 -4.14
C PHE A 29 23.02 19.85 -3.59
N LEU A 30 22.48 19.79 -2.37
CA LEU A 30 21.83 18.59 -1.86
C LEU A 30 20.70 18.30 -2.85
N GLY A 31 20.98 17.41 -3.80
CA GLY A 31 19.96 16.87 -4.67
C GLY A 31 18.90 16.27 -3.77
N LYS A 32 17.71 16.90 -3.73
CA LYS A 32 16.55 16.30 -3.10
C LYS A 32 16.34 14.98 -3.81
N ALA A 33 16.62 13.88 -3.12
CA ALA A 33 16.30 12.56 -3.61
C ALA A 33 14.80 12.53 -3.86
N THR A 34 14.40 12.55 -5.13
CA THR A 34 13.01 12.41 -5.54
C THR A 34 12.61 10.99 -5.20
N SER A 35 12.01 10.82 -4.01
CA SER A 35 11.31 9.59 -3.67
C SER A 35 10.31 9.33 -4.79
N ALA A 36 10.50 8.23 -5.53
CA ALA A 36 9.50 7.78 -6.48
C ALA A 36 8.15 7.71 -5.76
N GLU A 37 7.10 8.31 -6.33
CA GLU A 37 5.77 8.19 -5.75
C GLU A 37 5.39 6.71 -5.75
N LYS A 38 5.33 6.14 -4.54
CA LYS A 38 4.95 4.76 -4.36
C LYS A 38 3.46 4.68 -4.65
N GLY A 39 3.10 4.06 -5.78
CA GLY A 39 1.72 4.01 -6.27
C GLY A 39 0.74 3.45 -5.23
N THR A 40 -0.56 3.66 -5.45
CA THR A 40 -1.60 3.21 -4.51
C THR A 40 -1.54 1.70 -4.27
N PHE A 41 -1.65 1.29 -3.00
CA PHE A 41 -1.78 -0.11 -2.60
C PHE A 41 -3.07 -0.69 -3.18
N LYS A 42 -2.95 -1.69 -4.05
CA LYS A 42 -4.08 -2.27 -4.81
C LYS A 42 -4.06 -3.79 -4.76
N ILE A 43 -5.24 -4.40 -4.83
CA ILE A 43 -5.46 -5.84 -5.03
C ILE A 43 -6.39 -6.02 -6.24
N TRP A 44 -6.12 -7.02 -7.06
CA TRP A 44 -6.88 -7.35 -8.26
C TRP A 44 -6.86 -8.86 -8.51
N SER A 45 -7.67 -9.33 -9.47
CA SER A 45 -7.70 -10.73 -9.92
C SER A 45 -7.66 -10.78 -11.45
N PRO A 46 -6.89 -11.69 -12.07
CA PRO A 46 -7.01 -11.95 -13.50
C PRO A 46 -8.32 -12.67 -13.87
N ALA A 47 -9.17 -13.02 -12.90
CA ALA A 47 -10.42 -13.72 -13.12
C ALA A 47 -11.66 -12.80 -13.25
N PHE A 48 -11.61 -11.57 -12.72
CA PHE A 48 -12.68 -10.58 -12.79
C PHE A 48 -12.17 -9.20 -12.36
N GLU A 49 -12.74 -8.14 -12.94
CA GLU A 49 -12.44 -6.76 -12.55
C GLU A 49 -13.28 -6.27 -11.36
N TYR A 50 -13.00 -5.06 -10.87
CA TYR A 50 -13.76 -4.47 -9.77
C TYR A 50 -15.21 -4.20 -10.18
N GLY A 51 -16.15 -4.79 -9.46
CA GLY A 51 -17.59 -4.64 -9.69
C GLY A 51 -18.19 -5.60 -10.71
N ASP A 52 -17.36 -6.42 -11.36
CA ASP A 52 -17.78 -7.41 -12.35
C ASP A 52 -18.30 -8.70 -11.72
N LYS A 53 -18.90 -9.55 -12.56
CA LYS A 53 -19.39 -10.87 -12.17
C LYS A 53 -18.21 -11.83 -11.92
N ILE A 54 -18.16 -12.40 -10.73
CA ILE A 54 -17.25 -13.48 -10.37
C ILE A 54 -17.61 -14.72 -11.23
N PRO A 55 -16.67 -15.33 -11.97
CA PRO A 55 -16.94 -16.52 -12.76
C PRO A 55 -17.41 -17.69 -11.88
N SER A 56 -18.40 -18.47 -12.35
CA SER A 56 -18.99 -19.57 -11.58
C SER A 56 -17.99 -20.65 -11.15
N LYS A 57 -16.81 -20.74 -11.78
CA LYS A 57 -15.67 -21.55 -11.31
C LYS A 57 -15.34 -21.33 -9.83
N TYR A 58 -15.50 -20.10 -9.34
CA TYR A 58 -15.15 -19.69 -7.97
C TYR A 58 -16.37 -19.67 -7.03
N THR A 59 -17.52 -20.22 -7.42
CA THR A 59 -18.78 -20.15 -6.67
C THR A 59 -19.36 -21.54 -6.44
N CYS A 60 -20.48 -21.62 -5.71
CA CYS A 60 -21.13 -22.92 -5.45
C CYS A 60 -21.76 -23.58 -6.69
N ASP A 61 -21.94 -22.84 -7.80
CA ASP A 61 -22.43 -23.37 -9.08
C ASP A 61 -21.31 -23.96 -9.96
N GLY A 62 -20.06 -23.97 -9.46
CA GLY A 62 -18.91 -24.56 -10.13
C GLY A 62 -18.00 -25.28 -9.15
N VAL A 63 -16.69 -25.33 -9.47
CA VAL A 63 -15.71 -26.08 -8.66
C VAL A 63 -15.37 -25.44 -7.30
N ASN A 64 -15.92 -24.25 -7.01
CA ASN A 64 -15.86 -23.59 -5.71
C ASN A 64 -14.43 -23.38 -5.15
N VAL A 65 -13.43 -23.18 -6.04
CA VAL A 65 -12.04 -22.87 -5.66
C VAL A 65 -11.86 -21.38 -5.37
N SER A 66 -10.85 -21.00 -4.58
CA SER A 66 -10.53 -19.58 -4.39
C SER A 66 -9.94 -18.96 -5.67
N PRO A 67 -10.31 -17.71 -6.02
CA PRO A 67 -9.75 -17.04 -7.19
C PRO A 67 -8.27 -16.67 -6.99
N PRO A 68 -7.49 -16.57 -8.07
CA PRO A 68 -6.15 -15.98 -8.00
C PRO A 68 -6.26 -14.50 -7.61
N LEU A 69 -5.44 -14.05 -6.66
CA LEU A 69 -5.42 -12.66 -6.17
C LEU A 69 -4.00 -12.12 -6.23
N ILE A 70 -3.82 -10.92 -6.74
CA ILE A 70 -2.51 -10.27 -6.93
C ILE A 70 -2.58 -8.86 -6.30
N TRP A 71 -1.50 -8.41 -5.67
CA TRP A 71 -1.41 -7.07 -5.09
C TRP A 71 -0.06 -6.40 -5.30
N GLU A 72 -0.11 -5.08 -5.45
CA GLU A 72 1.02 -4.22 -5.80
C GLU A 72 1.09 -3.02 -4.87
N ASN A 73 2.27 -2.42 -4.79
CA ASN A 73 2.58 -1.24 -3.97
C ASN A 73 2.12 -1.32 -2.49
N PRO A 74 2.41 -2.41 -1.75
CA PRO A 74 2.09 -2.47 -0.33
C PRO A 74 2.82 -1.35 0.44
N PRO A 75 2.27 -0.88 1.57
CA PRO A 75 2.92 0.11 2.44
C PRO A 75 4.36 -0.26 2.79
N ALA A 76 5.22 0.74 3.02
CA ALA A 76 6.56 0.49 3.55
C ALA A 76 6.47 -0.25 4.90
N ASN A 77 7.47 -1.06 5.23
CA ASN A 77 7.54 -1.85 6.48
C ASN A 77 6.45 -2.93 6.66
N THR A 78 5.70 -3.29 5.60
CA THR A 78 4.74 -4.41 5.65
C THR A 78 5.45 -5.73 5.98
N SER A 79 5.15 -6.27 7.17
CA SER A 79 5.65 -7.55 7.68
C SER A 79 4.74 -8.72 7.30
N TYR A 80 3.42 -8.52 7.31
CA TYR A 80 2.43 -9.51 6.91
C TYR A 80 1.13 -8.88 6.39
N TYR A 81 0.28 -9.69 5.76
CA TYR A 81 -1.07 -9.31 5.36
C TYR A 81 -2.12 -10.20 6.02
N THR A 82 -3.36 -9.68 6.09
CA THR A 82 -4.57 -10.50 6.25
C THR A 82 -5.49 -10.28 5.05
N LEU A 83 -6.24 -11.31 4.67
CA LEU A 83 -7.28 -11.25 3.65
C LEU A 83 -8.60 -11.72 4.27
N LEU A 84 -9.60 -10.85 4.25
CA LEU A 84 -10.98 -11.19 4.56
C LEU A 84 -11.80 -11.15 3.27
N VAL A 85 -12.59 -12.19 3.01
CA VAL A 85 -13.63 -12.18 1.98
C VAL A 85 -14.98 -12.22 2.66
N ASN A 86 -15.81 -11.20 2.47
CA ASN A 86 -17.13 -11.11 3.09
C ASN A 86 -18.25 -10.66 2.14
N ASP A 87 -19.46 -11.12 2.42
CA ASP A 87 -20.72 -10.77 1.78
C ASP A 87 -21.57 -9.97 2.78
N PRO A 88 -21.66 -8.64 2.66
CA PRO A 88 -22.51 -7.82 3.52
C PRO A 88 -24.01 -7.92 3.13
N ASP A 89 -24.32 -8.46 1.95
CA ASP A 89 -25.67 -8.53 1.40
C ASP A 89 -26.39 -9.83 1.79
N ALA A 90 -25.67 -10.80 2.37
CA ALA A 90 -26.21 -12.00 3.00
C ALA A 90 -27.36 -11.68 3.99
N PRO A 91 -28.43 -12.49 4.08
CA PRO A 91 -29.58 -12.18 4.96
C PRO A 91 -29.26 -12.04 6.45
N ALA A 92 -28.19 -12.68 6.92
CA ALA A 92 -27.69 -12.55 8.30
C ALA A 92 -26.67 -11.40 8.49
N GLY A 93 -26.30 -10.72 7.40
CA GLY A 93 -25.24 -9.70 7.33
C GLY A 93 -23.83 -10.28 7.41
N ASN A 94 -22.87 -9.58 6.78
CA ASN A 94 -21.42 -9.76 6.94
C ASN A 94 -20.92 -11.22 6.94
N TRP A 95 -21.42 -12.05 6.02
CA TRP A 95 -21.07 -13.46 5.94
C TRP A 95 -19.61 -13.62 5.49
N ILE A 96 -18.78 -14.33 6.28
CA ILE A 96 -17.36 -14.51 5.99
C ILE A 96 -17.20 -15.74 5.09
N HIS A 97 -16.72 -15.51 3.88
CA HIS A 97 -16.41 -16.52 2.87
C HIS A 97 -15.00 -17.08 2.99
N TRP A 98 -14.04 -16.26 3.42
CA TRP A 98 -12.65 -16.65 3.60
C TRP A 98 -11.96 -15.73 4.61
N ASN A 99 -11.08 -16.30 5.42
CA ASN A 99 -10.32 -15.58 6.45
C ASN A 99 -8.88 -16.13 6.45
N VAL A 100 -7.94 -15.33 5.93
CA VAL A 100 -6.52 -15.67 5.81
C VAL A 100 -5.72 -14.67 6.64
N THR A 101 -4.80 -15.18 7.46
CA THR A 101 -3.94 -14.37 8.33
C THR A 101 -2.48 -14.75 8.14
N TYR A 102 -1.58 -13.84 8.54
CA TYR A 102 -0.13 -14.04 8.47
C TYR A 102 0.39 -14.41 7.07
N ILE A 103 -0.18 -13.84 6.01
CA ILE A 103 0.41 -13.93 4.67
C ILE A 103 1.76 -13.18 4.73
N PRO A 104 2.92 -13.80 4.46
CA PRO A 104 4.21 -13.14 4.67
C PRO A 104 4.38 -11.89 3.80
N GLY A 105 4.96 -10.81 4.33
CA GLY A 105 5.05 -9.48 3.68
C GLY A 105 5.70 -9.47 2.29
N HIS A 106 6.58 -10.43 2.01
CA HIS A 106 7.22 -10.60 0.70
C HIS A 106 6.27 -11.14 -0.39
N PHE A 107 5.18 -11.82 -0.03
CA PHE A 107 4.16 -12.26 -0.99
C PHE A 107 3.52 -11.07 -1.72
N LYS A 108 3.15 -11.31 -2.98
CA LYS A 108 2.44 -10.37 -3.87
C LYS A 108 1.22 -11.01 -4.53
N LYS A 109 0.94 -12.28 -4.22
CA LYS A 109 -0.20 -13.02 -4.75
C LYS A 109 -0.62 -14.18 -3.84
N LEU A 110 -1.88 -14.58 -3.96
CA LEU A 110 -2.35 -15.93 -3.66
C LEU A 110 -2.70 -16.59 -5.00
N ASN A 111 -2.20 -17.80 -5.22
CA ASN A 111 -2.59 -18.58 -6.39
C ASN A 111 -4.06 -19.02 -6.27
N GLU A 112 -4.66 -19.38 -7.40
CA GLU A 112 -5.96 -20.07 -7.42
C GLU A 112 -5.92 -21.35 -6.55
N GLY A 113 -7.03 -21.67 -5.89
CA GLY A 113 -7.21 -22.97 -5.22
C GLY A 113 -6.30 -23.16 -4.00
N VAL A 114 -6.09 -22.11 -3.20
CA VAL A 114 -5.35 -22.20 -1.93
C VAL A 114 -5.92 -23.32 -1.05
N LEU A 115 -5.05 -24.25 -0.65
CA LEU A 115 -5.42 -25.45 0.12
C LEU A 115 -6.22 -25.13 1.39
N THR A 116 -7.26 -25.93 1.67
CA THR A 116 -8.19 -25.78 2.81
C THR A 116 -7.61 -26.28 4.14
N LYS A 117 -6.43 -25.77 4.53
CA LYS A 117 -5.69 -26.18 5.74
C LYS A 117 -5.38 -24.98 6.65
N ARG A 118 -5.49 -25.17 7.98
CA ARG A 118 -5.33 -24.09 8.98
C ARG A 118 -3.97 -23.40 8.91
N GLU A 119 -2.92 -24.14 8.57
CA GLU A 119 -1.56 -23.63 8.42
C GLU A 119 -0.90 -24.30 7.22
N LEU A 120 -0.36 -23.48 6.32
CA LEU A 120 0.31 -23.91 5.10
C LEU A 120 1.83 -23.89 5.30
N PRO A 121 2.60 -24.72 4.56
CA PRO A 121 4.07 -24.78 4.72
C PRO A 121 4.81 -23.46 4.46
N ASN A 122 4.16 -22.49 3.82
CA ASN A 122 4.68 -21.16 3.55
C ASN A 122 4.31 -20.10 4.61
N GLY A 123 3.84 -20.52 5.79
CA GLY A 123 3.51 -19.65 6.93
C GLY A 123 2.12 -19.00 6.88
N ILE A 124 1.39 -19.11 5.76
CA ILE A 124 0.01 -18.62 5.65
C ILE A 124 -0.88 -19.41 6.62
N LYS A 125 -1.70 -18.70 7.41
CA LYS A 125 -2.69 -19.28 8.32
C LYS A 125 -4.10 -18.96 7.85
N GLN A 126 -5.06 -19.80 8.21
CA GLN A 126 -6.46 -19.65 7.83
C GLN A 126 -7.37 -19.82 9.05
N GLY A 127 -8.24 -18.83 9.25
CA GLY A 127 -9.27 -18.83 10.28
C GLY A 127 -10.51 -19.63 9.86
N LYS A 128 -11.47 -19.75 10.78
CA LYS A 128 -12.81 -20.23 10.44
C LYS A 128 -13.56 -19.17 9.62
N ASN A 129 -14.30 -19.62 8.62
CA ASN A 129 -15.34 -18.86 7.92
C ASN A 129 -16.69 -18.98 8.66
N THR A 130 -17.76 -18.32 8.21
CA THR A 130 -19.05 -18.31 8.95
C THR A 130 -19.71 -19.70 9.06
N TRP A 131 -19.39 -20.63 8.16
CA TRP A 131 -19.80 -22.05 8.29
C TRP A 131 -18.99 -22.84 9.33
N GLY A 132 -18.07 -22.21 10.06
CA GLY A 132 -17.19 -22.87 11.03
C GLY A 132 -16.05 -23.69 10.41
N THR A 133 -15.93 -23.69 9.07
CA THR A 133 -14.95 -24.45 8.29
C THR A 133 -13.68 -23.63 8.00
N ILE A 134 -12.59 -24.30 7.62
CA ILE A 134 -11.32 -23.64 7.24
C ILE A 134 -11.25 -23.48 5.72
N GLY A 135 -10.75 -22.33 5.27
CA GLY A 135 -10.50 -22.04 3.86
C GLY A 135 -11.66 -21.34 3.16
N TYR A 136 -11.53 -21.23 1.84
CA TYR A 136 -12.49 -20.54 0.98
C TYR A 136 -13.78 -21.35 0.82
N ARG A 137 -14.92 -20.68 0.91
CA ARG A 137 -16.18 -21.14 0.31
C ARG A 137 -16.75 -19.98 -0.50
N GLY A 138 -17.03 -20.21 -1.76
CA GLY A 138 -17.40 -19.17 -2.71
C GLY A 138 -18.81 -18.60 -2.52
N PRO A 139 -19.16 -17.59 -3.32
CA PRO A 139 -20.51 -17.07 -3.43
C PRO A 139 -21.56 -18.17 -3.56
N CYS A 140 -22.63 -18.06 -2.77
CA CYS A 140 -23.82 -18.91 -2.88
C CYS A 140 -25.06 -18.21 -2.28
N PRO A 141 -25.46 -17.05 -2.83
CA PRO A 141 -26.54 -16.27 -2.23
C PRO A 141 -27.92 -16.92 -2.44
N PRO A 142 -28.93 -16.66 -1.60
CA PRO A 142 -30.26 -17.29 -1.70
C PRO A 142 -31.21 -16.60 -2.71
N GLY A 143 -31.21 -15.27 -2.79
CA GLY A 143 -31.94 -14.46 -3.80
C GLY A 143 -31.08 -13.30 -4.31
N GLY A 144 -31.29 -12.85 -5.56
CA GLY A 144 -30.64 -11.64 -6.13
C GLY A 144 -29.10 -11.65 -6.23
N THR A 145 -28.56 -10.51 -6.70
CA THR A 145 -27.13 -10.25 -6.85
C THR A 145 -26.52 -9.77 -5.54
N HIS A 146 -25.45 -10.43 -5.09
CA HIS A 146 -24.69 -10.06 -3.89
C HIS A 146 -23.30 -9.56 -4.24
N ARG A 147 -22.71 -8.73 -3.36
CA ARG A 147 -21.34 -8.21 -3.48
C ARG A 147 -20.40 -8.97 -2.54
N TYR A 148 -19.21 -9.30 -3.03
CA TYR A 148 -18.19 -10.05 -2.32
C TYR A 148 -16.91 -9.21 -2.25
N PHE A 149 -16.55 -8.77 -1.05
CA PHE A 149 -15.43 -7.87 -0.80
C PHE A 149 -14.20 -8.64 -0.36
N PHE A 150 -13.17 -8.65 -1.20
CA PHE A 150 -11.84 -9.19 -0.95
C PHE A 150 -10.96 -8.08 -0.37
N THR A 151 -10.96 -7.97 0.95
CA THR A 151 -10.25 -6.92 1.69
C THR A 151 -8.88 -7.43 2.14
N LEU A 152 -7.81 -6.90 1.54
CA LEU A 152 -6.42 -7.17 1.92
C LEU A 152 -5.91 -6.03 2.80
N LYS A 153 -5.43 -6.35 4.00
CA LYS A 153 -4.81 -5.40 4.94
C LYS A 153 -3.34 -5.71 5.12
N ALA A 154 -2.50 -4.68 5.16
CA ALA A 154 -1.06 -4.76 5.40
C ALA A 154 -0.74 -4.34 6.83
N PHE A 155 0.15 -5.07 7.49
CA PHE A 155 0.55 -4.84 8.88
C PHE A 155 2.06 -4.79 9.05
N ASP A 156 2.54 -4.04 10.02
CA ASP A 156 3.95 -4.02 10.43
C ASP A 156 4.31 -5.22 11.34
N LYS A 157 5.45 -5.15 12.06
CA LYS A 157 5.85 -6.17 13.04
C LYS A 157 5.13 -6.05 14.39
N SER A 158 4.61 -4.87 14.76
CA SER A 158 3.89 -4.64 16.02
C SER A 158 2.41 -5.02 15.95
N GLY A 159 1.85 -5.15 14.74
CA GLY A 159 0.43 -5.41 14.49
C GLY A 159 -0.37 -4.16 14.12
N GLN A 160 0.30 -3.04 13.86
CA GLN A 160 -0.32 -1.82 13.35
C GLN A 160 -0.75 -2.02 11.88
N GLU A 161 -2.00 -1.68 11.55
CA GLU A 161 -2.48 -1.62 10.17
C GLU A 161 -1.82 -0.44 9.44
N LEU A 162 -1.07 -0.74 8.39
CA LEU A 162 -0.34 0.24 7.56
C LEU A 162 -1.12 0.69 6.33
N GLY A 163 -2.15 -0.07 5.94
CA GLY A 163 -2.95 0.22 4.76
C GLY A 163 -3.83 -0.95 4.34
N LYS A 164 -4.78 -0.65 3.45
CA LYS A 164 -5.82 -1.58 3.01
C LYS A 164 -6.06 -1.43 1.50
N ALA A 165 -6.23 -2.54 0.82
CA ALA A 165 -6.67 -2.62 -0.57
C ALA A 165 -7.95 -3.48 -0.64
N VAL A 166 -8.85 -3.17 -1.58
CA VAL A 166 -10.13 -3.87 -1.72
C VAL A 166 -10.40 -4.17 -3.19
N LEU A 167 -10.68 -5.44 -3.49
CA LEU A 167 -11.34 -5.88 -4.72
C LEU A 167 -12.78 -6.25 -4.35
N MET A 168 -13.76 -5.87 -5.16
CA MET A 168 -15.15 -6.30 -5.00
C MET A 168 -15.59 -6.98 -6.29
N GLY A 169 -16.19 -8.15 -6.19
CA GLY A 169 -16.87 -8.81 -7.30
C GLY A 169 -18.33 -9.08 -6.92
N LYS A 170 -19.20 -9.20 -7.92
CA LYS A 170 -20.61 -9.55 -7.73
C LYS A 170 -20.84 -11.02 -8.05
N TYR A 171 -21.81 -11.66 -7.41
CA TYR A 171 -22.29 -12.94 -7.91
C TYR A 171 -23.80 -13.07 -8.00
N ARG A 172 -24.12 -13.81 -9.06
CA ARG A 172 -25.38 -14.04 -9.77
C ARG A 172 -26.09 -12.81 -10.33
#